data_AF-A0A975NK60-F1
#
_entry.id   AF-A0A975NK60-F1
#
_cell.length_a   1.000
_cell.length_b   1.000
_cell.length_c   1.000
_cell.angle_alpha   90.00
_cell.angle_beta   90.00
_cell.angle_gamma   90.00
#
_symmetry.space_group_name_H-M   'P 1'
#
loop_
_entity.id
_entity.type
_entity.pdbx_description
1 polymer ?
#
loop_
_entity_poly.entity_id
_entity_poly.type
_entity_poly.pdbx_seq_one_letter_code
_entity_poly.pdbx_strand_id
1 'polypeptide(L)'
;MKRSSILVVGAVMLALLAASAASAQQQFIPPGGSQYNPPLPPPPAVPKIEVPAIPKMDAPPTPPRVQGLQRGSFSDRIGKCLDDAAAAGLGPNERAAYSRSCANQ
;
A
#
# COMPACT_ATOMS: atom_id res chain seq x y z
N MET A 1 10.33 68.27 5.99
CA MET A 1 9.17 67.39 6.25
C MET A 1 8.50 66.86 4.98
N LYS A 2 8.18 67.70 3.99
CA LYS A 2 7.49 67.30 2.74
C LYS A 2 8.22 66.24 1.89
N ARG A 3 9.56 66.33 1.77
CA ARG A 3 10.39 65.38 0.99
C ARG A 3 10.47 63.99 1.64
N SER A 4 10.53 63.94 2.97
CA SER A 4 10.56 62.67 3.72
C SER A 4 9.20 61.95 3.65
N SER A 5 8.09 62.70 3.68
CA SER A 5 6.76 62.14 3.48
C SER A 5 6.56 61.48 2.11
N ILE A 6 7.12 62.06 1.05
CA ILE A 6 7.00 61.51 -0.32
C ILE A 6 7.79 60.20 -0.45
N LEU A 7 8.98 60.14 0.16
CA LEU A 7 9.80 58.93 0.14
C LEU A 7 9.13 57.77 0.90
N VAL A 8 8.50 58.06 2.03
CA VAL A 8 7.76 57.04 2.82
C VAL A 8 6.55 56.53 2.04
N VAL A 9 5.76 57.41 1.44
CA VAL A 9 4.59 57.00 0.64
C VAL A 9 5.01 56.19 -0.59
N GLY A 10 6.09 56.60 -1.28
CA GLY A 10 6.64 55.87 -2.41
C GLY A 10 7.12 54.47 -2.03
N ALA A 11 7.84 54.34 -0.91
CA ALA A 11 8.32 53.05 -0.41
C ALA A 11 7.16 52.12 -0.01
N VAL A 12 6.12 52.65 0.64
CA VAL A 12 4.93 51.89 0.99
C VAL A 12 4.20 51.39 -0.26
N MET A 13 4.01 52.24 -1.27
CA MET A 13 3.36 51.84 -2.53
C MET A 13 4.17 50.78 -3.29
N LEU A 14 5.50 50.89 -3.30
CA LEU A 14 6.37 49.89 -3.93
C LEU A 14 6.28 48.53 -3.23
N ALA A 15 6.22 48.53 -1.89
CA ALA A 15 6.07 47.31 -1.10
C ALA A 15 4.70 46.64 -1.33
N LEU A 16 3.62 47.42 -1.46
CA LEU A 16 2.29 46.87 -1.79
C LEU A 16 2.25 46.26 -3.20
N LEU A 17 2.90 46.89 -4.19
CA LEU A 17 2.96 46.31 -5.54
C LEU A 17 3.75 45.00 -5.58
N ALA A 18 4.90 44.94 -4.91
CA ALA A 18 5.73 43.73 -4.85
C ALA A 18 5.00 42.57 -4.16
N ALA A 19 4.20 42.84 -3.13
CA ALA A 19 3.40 41.81 -2.45
C ALA A 19 2.33 41.19 -3.38
N SER A 20 1.77 41.97 -4.31
CA SER A 20 0.77 41.48 -5.27
C SER A 20 1.35 40.58 -6.38
N ALA A 21 2.65 40.70 -6.67
CA ALA A 21 3.35 39.83 -7.61
C ALA A 21 3.64 38.44 -7.02
N ALA A 22 3.70 38.30 -5.69
CA ALA A 22 3.91 37.02 -5.02
C ALA A 22 2.68 36.10 -5.07
N SER A 23 1.48 36.64 -5.31
CA SER A 23 0.25 35.85 -5.44
C SER A 23 0.02 35.22 -6.83
N ALA A 24 0.89 35.47 -7.80
CA ALA A 24 0.79 34.90 -9.16
C ALA A 24 1.76 33.72 -9.35
N GLN A 25 1.81 32.79 -8.39
CA GLN A 25 2.43 31.49 -8.63
C GLN A 25 1.46 30.66 -9.47
N GLN A 26 1.56 30.77 -10.79
CA GLN A 26 0.80 29.97 -11.75
C GLN A 26 1.20 28.50 -11.61
N GLN A 27 0.44 27.74 -10.81
CA GLN A 27 0.64 26.30 -10.66
C GLN A 27 0.16 25.62 -11.95
N PHE A 28 1.05 24.91 -12.64
CA PHE A 28 0.72 24.15 -13.84
C PHE A 28 -0.18 22.97 -13.47
N ILE A 29 -1.50 23.14 -13.65
CA ILE A 29 -2.50 22.09 -13.43
C ILE A 29 -2.68 21.35 -14.77
N PRO A 30 -2.31 20.07 -14.87
CA PRO A 30 -2.52 19.30 -16.09
C PRO A 30 -4.03 19.14 -16.35
N PRO A 31 -4.46 18.94 -17.61
CA PRO A 31 -5.86 18.66 -17.94
C PRO A 31 -6.37 17.45 -17.14
N GLY A 32 -7.43 17.63 -16.35
CA GLY A 32 -7.97 16.63 -15.41
C GLY A 32 -7.37 16.66 -13.99
N GLY A 33 -6.40 17.53 -13.74
CA GLY A 33 -5.80 17.77 -12.42
C GLY A 33 -6.63 18.73 -11.55
N SER A 34 -6.42 18.68 -10.24
CA SER A 34 -6.99 19.61 -9.27
C SER A 34 -5.88 20.14 -8.37
N GLN A 35 -5.93 21.42 -8.02
CA GLN A 35 -4.99 22.06 -7.09
C GLN A 35 -5.04 21.48 -5.67
N TYR A 36 -6.14 20.80 -5.33
CA TYR A 36 -6.35 20.18 -4.02
C TYR A 36 -5.99 18.70 -3.99
N ASN A 37 -5.66 18.10 -5.14
CA ASN A 37 -5.27 16.71 -5.19
C ASN A 37 -3.77 16.58 -4.87
N PRO A 38 -3.37 15.80 -3.86
CA PRO A 38 -1.95 15.53 -3.64
C PRO A 38 -1.29 14.91 -4.87
N PRO A 39 0.02 15.11 -5.07
CA PRO A 39 0.76 14.45 -6.13
C PRO A 39 0.63 12.93 -6.00
N LEU A 40 0.44 12.26 -7.14
CA LEU A 40 0.34 10.81 -7.21
C LEU A 40 1.66 10.17 -6.73
N PRO A 41 1.60 9.06 -5.97
CA PRO A 41 2.79 8.30 -5.63
C PRO A 41 3.46 7.77 -6.91
N PRO A 42 4.80 7.60 -6.91
CA PRO A 42 5.49 7.00 -8.03
C PRO A 42 4.97 5.58 -8.28
N PRO A 43 4.94 5.14 -9.56
CA PRO A 43 4.55 3.77 -9.88
C PRO A 43 5.49 2.76 -9.21
N PRO A 44 4.99 1.57 -8.83
CA PRO A 44 5.82 0.52 -8.25
C PRO A 44 6.94 0.12 -9.23
N ALA A 45 8.08 -0.29 -8.69
CA ALA A 45 9.18 -0.80 -9.49
C ALA A 45 8.72 -2.03 -10.30
N VAL A 46 9.08 -2.08 -11.59
CA VAL A 46 8.80 -3.23 -12.44
C VAL A 46 9.45 -4.47 -11.82
N PRO A 47 8.70 -5.58 -11.64
CA PRO A 47 9.26 -6.83 -11.15
C PRO A 47 10.45 -7.25 -12.00
N LYS A 48 11.57 -7.61 -11.38
CA LYS A 48 12.66 -8.24 -12.13
C LYS A 48 12.17 -9.61 -12.58
N ILE A 49 12.15 -9.82 -13.88
CA ILE A 49 11.97 -11.14 -14.48
C ILE A 49 13.32 -11.83 -14.35
N GLU A 50 13.52 -12.56 -13.27
CA GLU A 50 14.69 -13.41 -13.09
C GLU A 50 14.49 -14.69 -13.91
N VAL A 51 15.41 -14.97 -14.83
CA VAL A 51 15.42 -16.24 -15.55
C VAL A 51 15.73 -17.33 -14.53
N PRO A 52 14.89 -18.38 -14.42
CA PRO A 52 15.20 -19.52 -13.57
C PRO A 52 16.56 -20.11 -13.94
N ALA A 53 17.38 -20.41 -12.93
CA ALA A 53 18.68 -21.03 -13.17
C ALA A 53 18.48 -22.37 -13.91
N ILE A 54 19.24 -22.58 -15.00
CA ILE A 54 19.24 -23.84 -15.73
C ILE A 54 19.83 -24.91 -14.81
N PRO A 55 19.11 -26.01 -14.51
CA PRO A 55 19.65 -27.12 -13.74
C PRO A 55 20.90 -27.69 -14.44
N LYS A 56 22.03 -27.77 -13.71
CA LYS A 56 23.25 -28.40 -14.22
C LYS A 56 23.20 -29.91 -13.99
N MET A 57 23.62 -30.70 -14.98
CA MET A 57 23.52 -32.16 -14.94
C MET A 57 24.35 -32.79 -13.80
N ASP A 58 25.50 -32.20 -13.48
CA ASP A 58 26.40 -32.69 -12.43
C ASP A 58 26.22 -31.94 -11.08
N ALA A 59 25.17 -31.12 -10.94
CA ALA A 59 24.92 -30.45 -9.67
C ALA A 59 24.41 -31.46 -8.63
N PRO A 60 24.91 -31.38 -7.37
CA PRO A 60 24.32 -32.16 -6.30
C PRO A 60 22.83 -31.80 -6.17
N PRO A 61 21.94 -32.78 -5.93
CA PRO A 61 20.53 -32.52 -5.78
C PRO A 61 20.31 -31.52 -4.65
N THR A 62 19.63 -30.42 -4.96
CA THR A 62 19.21 -29.46 -3.93
C THR A 62 18.16 -30.15 -3.06
N PRO A 63 18.32 -30.20 -1.73
CA PRO A 63 17.30 -30.76 -0.87
C PRO A 63 16.00 -29.99 -1.12
N PRO A 64 14.86 -30.67 -1.30
CA PRO A 64 13.59 -29.98 -1.44
C PRO A 64 13.43 -29.08 -0.23
N ARG A 65 13.27 -27.77 -0.47
CA ARG A 65 12.83 -26.85 0.57
C ARG A 65 11.41 -27.25 0.87
N VAL A 66 11.24 -28.13 1.85
CA VAL A 66 9.93 -28.37 2.43
C VAL A 66 9.61 -27.06 3.14
N GLN A 67 8.85 -26.17 2.49
CA GLN A 67 8.11 -25.18 3.25
C GLN A 67 7.27 -26.01 4.21
N GLY A 68 7.74 -26.11 5.47
CA GLY A 68 7.01 -26.78 6.52
C GLY A 68 5.60 -26.23 6.43
N LEU A 69 4.63 -27.13 6.22
CA LEU A 69 3.22 -26.79 6.13
C LEU A 69 2.96 -25.81 7.27
N GLN A 70 2.86 -24.51 6.95
CA GLN A 70 2.60 -23.50 7.97
C GLN A 70 1.20 -23.84 8.42
N ARG A 71 1.12 -24.60 9.51
CA ARG A 71 -0.16 -24.92 10.11
C ARG A 71 -0.73 -23.56 10.43
N GLY A 72 -1.80 -23.19 9.74
CA GLY A 72 -2.50 -21.94 9.98
C GLY A 72 -2.83 -21.82 11.47
N SER A 73 -3.23 -20.63 11.90
CA SER A 73 -3.61 -20.46 13.31
C SER A 73 -4.68 -21.48 13.69
N PHE A 74 -4.75 -21.83 14.98
CA PHE A 74 -5.75 -22.77 15.45
C PHE A 74 -7.17 -22.37 15.04
N SER A 75 -7.47 -21.07 15.03
CA SER A 75 -8.73 -20.51 14.55
C SER A 75 -9.00 -20.81 13.08
N ASP A 76 -7.98 -20.67 12.21
CA ASP A 76 -8.12 -20.99 10.77
C ASP A 76 -8.39 -22.47 10.56
N ARG A 77 -7.75 -23.33 11.36
CA ARG A 77 -7.97 -24.79 11.32
C ARG A 77 -9.37 -25.16 11.78
N ILE A 78 -9.86 -24.57 12.88
CA ILE A 78 -11.26 -24.76 13.31
C ILE A 78 -12.23 -24.33 12.22
N GLY A 79 -12.00 -23.17 11.58
CA GLY A 79 -12.84 -22.67 10.48
C GLY A 79 -12.97 -23.69 9.34
N LYS A 80 -11.84 -24.17 8.82
CA LYS A 80 -11.81 -25.22 7.79
C LYS A 80 -12.56 -26.47 8.21
N CYS A 81 -12.33 -26.96 9.44
CA CYS A 81 -13.00 -28.16 9.92
C CYS A 81 -14.53 -27.96 10.06
N LEU A 82 -15.00 -26.76 10.40
CA LEU A 82 -16.43 -26.45 10.45
C LEU A 82 -17.06 -26.42 9.05
N ASP A 83 -16.31 -25.95 8.04
CA ASP A 83 -16.71 -25.91 6.64
C ASP A 83 -16.76 -27.32 6.03
N ASP A 84 -15.75 -28.16 6.30
CA ASP A 84 -15.71 -29.55 5.84
C ASP A 84 -16.87 -30.37 6.40
N ALA A 85 -17.17 -30.20 7.70
CA ALA A 85 -18.35 -30.82 8.30
C ALA A 85 -19.67 -30.22 7.77
N ALA A 86 -19.65 -28.99 7.22
CA ALA A 86 -20.77 -28.46 6.46
C ALA A 86 -21.03 -29.19 5.17
N ALA A 87 -19.96 -29.34 4.39
CA ALA A 87 -20.00 -30.00 3.11
C ALA A 87 -20.43 -31.47 3.26
N ALA A 88 -20.04 -32.11 4.36
CA ALA A 88 -20.46 -33.46 4.69
C ALA A 88 -21.88 -33.56 5.28
N GLY A 89 -22.59 -32.44 5.46
CA GLY A 89 -23.99 -32.44 5.92
C GLY A 89 -24.18 -32.74 7.41
N LEU A 90 -23.13 -32.60 8.24
CA LEU A 90 -23.23 -32.86 9.67
C LEU A 90 -24.16 -31.84 10.34
N GLY A 91 -24.96 -32.35 11.27
CA GLY A 91 -25.81 -31.52 12.13
C GLY A 91 -24.98 -30.65 13.09
N PRO A 92 -25.60 -29.66 13.76
CA PRO A 92 -24.88 -28.70 14.60
C PRO A 92 -24.02 -29.35 15.71
N ASN A 93 -24.55 -30.39 16.36
CA ASN A 93 -23.85 -31.09 17.44
C ASN A 93 -22.67 -31.92 16.92
N GLU A 94 -22.87 -32.63 15.82
CA GLU A 94 -21.84 -33.48 15.20
C GLU A 94 -20.72 -32.62 14.62
N ARG A 95 -21.08 -31.49 14.01
CA ARG A 95 -20.14 -30.50 13.47
C ARG A 95 -19.26 -29.88 14.56
N ALA A 96 -19.83 -29.59 15.74
CA ALA A 96 -19.07 -29.08 16.87
C ALA A 96 -18.11 -30.13 17.47
N ALA A 97 -18.50 -31.42 17.48
CA ALA A 97 -17.62 -32.50 17.90
C ALA A 97 -16.49 -32.75 16.88
N TYR A 98 -16.83 -32.78 15.59
CA TYR A 98 -15.90 -32.96 14.49
C TYR A 98 -14.84 -31.84 14.41
N SER A 99 -15.25 -30.57 14.53
CA SER A 99 -14.31 -29.45 14.41
C SER A 99 -13.27 -29.45 15.53
N ARG A 100 -13.64 -29.87 16.74
CA ARG A 100 -12.72 -30.01 17.88
C ARG A 100 -11.70 -31.13 17.67
N SER A 101 -12.08 -32.26 17.07
CA SER A 101 -11.13 -33.35 16.79
C SER A 101 -10.25 -33.05 15.57
N CYS A 102 -10.84 -32.51 14.50
CA CYS A 102 -10.15 -32.14 13.27
C CYS A 102 -9.10 -31.03 13.49
N ALA A 103 -9.42 -29.98 14.25
CA ALA A 103 -8.50 -28.88 14.51
C ALA A 103 -7.32 -29.24 15.45
N ASN A 104 -7.31 -30.44 16.03
CA ASN A 104 -6.21 -30.96 16.83
C ASN A 104 -5.25 -31.89 16.07
N GLN A 105 -5.58 -32.27 14.83
CA GLN A 105 -4.73 -33.08 13.93
C GLN A 105 -3.74 -32.21 13.15
#